data_AF-A0A6L8XQX1-F1
#
_entry.id   AF-A0A6L8XQX1-F1
#
_cell.length_a   1.000
_cell.length_b   1.000
_cell.length_c   1.000
_cell.angle_alpha   90.00
_cell.angle_beta   90.00
_cell.angle_gamma   90.00
#
_symmetry.space_group_name_H-M   'P 1'
#
loop_
_entity.id
_entity.type
_entity.pdbx_description
1 polymer ?
#
loop_
_entity_poly.entity_id
_entity_poly.type
_entity_poly.pdbx_seq_one_letter_code
_entity_poly.pdbx_strand_id
1 'polypeptide(L)' 'MQYPTWINESVLYSLILSSKLPSAKEFKHWVTSEVLPSIRKNGAYIRNQANMTPAEIVAHGLIAAQKIIEEREKG' A
#
# COMPACT_ATOMS: atom_id res chain seq x y z
N MET A 1 18.09 29.96 -10.05
CA MET A 1 17.44 29.49 -8.80
C MET A 1 16.82 28.15 -9.08
N GLN A 2 17.27 27.09 -8.39
CA GLN A 2 16.68 25.76 -8.50
C GLN A 2 15.71 25.60 -7.33
N TYR A 3 14.43 25.39 -7.61
CA TYR A 3 13.43 25.15 -6.58
C TYR A 3 13.48 23.67 -6.18
N PRO A 4 13.38 23.34 -4.87
CA PRO A 4 13.26 21.95 -4.46
C PRO A 4 12.01 21.35 -5.08
N THR A 5 12.17 20.23 -5.82
CA THR A 5 11.06 19.48 -6.37
C THR A 5 10.39 18.71 -5.23
N TRP A 6 9.28 19.23 -4.73
CA TRP A 6 8.45 18.53 -3.75
C TRP A 6 7.65 17.45 -4.45
N ILE A 7 8.12 16.19 -4.36
CA ILE A 7 7.38 15.03 -4.86
C ILE A 7 6.51 14.51 -3.73
N ASN A 8 5.18 14.66 -3.87
CA ASN A 8 4.21 14.01 -2.99
C ASN A 8 3.83 12.62 -3.51
N GLU A 9 3.08 11.85 -2.73
CA GLU A 9 2.72 10.46 -3.05
C GLU A 9 1.90 10.34 -4.35
N SER A 10 0.96 11.27 -4.59
CA SER A 10 0.19 11.29 -5.83
C SER A 10 1.08 11.51 -7.07
N VAL A 11 2.04 12.43 -6.98
CA VAL A 11 2.99 12.72 -8.07
C VAL A 11 3.95 11.54 -8.24
N LEU A 12 4.43 10.95 -7.15
CA LEU A 12 5.29 9.76 -7.18
C LEU A 12 4.61 8.62 -7.94
N TYR A 13 3.37 8.27 -7.59
CA TYR A 13 2.66 7.21 -8.29
C TYR A 13 2.36 7.56 -9.75
N SER A 14 2.01 8.81 -10.06
CA SER A 14 1.84 9.25 -11.45
C SER A 14 3.10 9.03 -12.29
N LEU A 15 4.27 9.36 -11.73
CA LEU A 15 5.57 9.15 -12.38
C LEU A 15 5.88 7.66 -12.57
N ILE A 16 5.64 6.83 -11.55
CA ILE A 16 5.88 5.38 -11.65
C ILE A 16 4.96 4.74 -12.69
N LEU A 17 3.66 5.06 -12.67
CA LEU A 17 2.68 4.45 -13.58
C LEU A 17 2.89 4.84 -15.05
N SER A 18 3.45 6.02 -15.31
CA SER A 18 3.78 6.50 -16.66
C SER A 18 5.20 6.11 -17.14
N SER A 19 6.08 5.68 -16.24
CA SER A 19 7.47 5.35 -16.55
C SER A 19 7.60 4.13 -17.47
N LYS A 20 8.64 4.15 -18.32
CA LYS A 20 9.02 3.05 -19.21
C LYS A 20 10.12 2.15 -18.62
N LEU A 21 10.67 2.50 -17.45
CA LEU A 21 11.72 1.74 -16.79
C LEU A 21 11.23 0.31 -16.44
N PRO A 22 12.09 -0.72 -16.55
CA PRO A 22 11.70 -2.10 -16.22
C PRO A 22 11.13 -2.24 -14.81
N SER A 23 11.77 -1.65 -13.80
CA SER A 23 11.31 -1.67 -12.40
C SER A 23 9.94 -1.02 -12.22
N ALA A 24 9.65 0.06 -12.94
CA ALA A 24 8.35 0.71 -12.89
C ALA A 24 7.26 -0.16 -13.53
N LYS A 25 7.58 -0.91 -14.59
CA LYS A 25 6.66 -1.87 -15.19
C LYS A 25 6.35 -3.02 -14.24
N GLU A 26 7.35 -3.56 -13.55
CA GLU A 26 7.18 -4.61 -12.53
C GLU A 26 6.29 -4.12 -11.38
N PHE A 27 6.58 -2.94 -10.84
CA PHE A 27 5.77 -2.33 -9.79
C PHE A 27 4.32 -2.14 -10.24
N LYS A 28 4.11 -1.54 -11.43
CA LYS A 28 2.77 -1.36 -11.99
C LYS A 28 2.05 -2.69 -12.13
N HIS A 29 2.72 -3.71 -12.66
CA HIS A 29 2.13 -5.04 -12.81
C HIS A 29 1.68 -5.59 -11.45
N TRP A 30 2.57 -5.63 -10.46
CA TRP A 30 2.27 -6.09 -9.11
C TRP A 30 1.10 -5.34 -8.47
N VAL A 31 1.07 -4.00 -8.57
CA VAL A 31 -0.04 -3.19 -8.06
C VAL A 31 -1.36 -3.57 -8.72
N THR A 32 -1.38 -3.72 -10.05
CA THR A 32 -2.61 -4.00 -10.81
C THR A 32 -3.08 -5.45 -10.75
N SER A 33 -2.17 -6.42 -10.57
CA SER A 33 -2.50 -7.85 -10.58
C SER A 33 -2.74 -8.42 -9.19
N GLU A 34 -2.12 -7.83 -8.16
CA GLU A 34 -2.17 -8.35 -6.79
C GLU A 34 -2.82 -7.35 -5.81
N VAL A 35 -2.26 -6.15 -5.71
CA VAL A 35 -2.63 -5.19 -4.65
C VAL A 35 -4.06 -4.66 -4.84
N LEU A 36 -4.34 -4.03 -5.98
CA LEU A 36 -5.65 -3.44 -6.24
C LEU A 36 -6.79 -4.48 -6.27
N PRO A 37 -6.61 -5.67 -6.89
CA PRO A 37 -7.61 -6.72 -6.81
C PRO A 37 -7.88 -7.20 -5.38
N SER A 38 -6.84 -7.30 -4.53
CA SER A 38 -7.01 -7.68 -3.12
C SER A 38 -7.80 -6.62 -2.35
N ILE A 39 -7.40 -5.33 -2.46
CA ILE A 39 -8.13 -4.21 -1.83
C ILE A 39 -9.59 -4.19 -2.28
N ARG A 40 -9.86 -4.33 -3.59
CA ARG A 40 -11.24 -4.33 -4.11
C ARG A 40 -12.10 -5.45 -3.54
N LYS A 41 -11.52 -6.63 -3.32
CA LYS A 41 -12.25 -7.82 -2.83
C LYS A 41 -12.39 -7.85 -1.30
N ASN A 42 -11.32 -7.46 -0.60
CA ASN A 42 -11.14 -7.73 0.82
C ASN A 42 -11.14 -6.45 1.67
N GLY A 43 -11.20 -5.27 1.04
CA GLY A 43 -11.12 -3.96 1.71
C GLY A 43 -9.71 -3.53 2.11
N ALA A 44 -8.73 -4.43 2.06
CA ALA A 44 -7.34 -4.16 2.40
C ALA A 44 -6.38 -5.08 1.64
N TYR A 45 -5.11 -4.68 1.54
CA TYR A 45 -4.02 -5.55 1.10
C TYR A 45 -3.20 -5.97 2.31
N ILE A 46 -3.11 -7.28 2.54
CA ILE A 46 -2.20 -7.90 3.50
C ILE A 46 -1.26 -8.78 2.68
N ARG A 47 0.05 -8.59 2.81
CA ARG A 47 1.02 -9.41 2.07
C ARG A 47 0.84 -10.88 2.47
N ASN A 48 0.80 -11.76 1.47
CA ASN A 48 0.55 -13.20 1.64
C ASN A 48 -0.83 -13.56 2.23
N GLN A 49 -1.84 -12.68 2.15
CA GLN A 49 -3.18 -12.93 2.70
C GLN A 49 -3.79 -14.27 2.28
N ALA A 50 -3.56 -14.71 1.04
CA ALA A 50 -4.07 -15.99 0.54
C ALA A 50 -3.55 -17.21 1.31
N ASN A 51 -2.43 -17.07 2.02
CA ASN A 51 -1.79 -18.13 2.79
C ASN A 51 -2.04 -17.98 4.30
N MET A 52 -2.91 -17.07 4.72
CA MET A 52 -3.18 -16.80 6.13
C MET A 52 -4.44 -17.53 6.59
N THR A 53 -4.38 -18.04 7.81
CA THR A 53 -5.54 -18.53 8.53
C THR A 53 -6.46 -17.37 8.94
N PRO A 54 -7.76 -17.64 9.18
CA PRO A 54 -8.66 -16.62 9.70
C PRO A 54 -8.15 -15.95 10.99
N ALA A 55 -7.47 -16.70 11.86
CA ALA A 55 -6.91 -16.19 13.11
C ALA A 55 -5.79 -15.16 12.86
N GLU A 56 -4.91 -15.43 11.89
CA GLU A 56 -3.85 -14.50 11.52
C GLU A 56 -4.42 -13.20 10.94
N ILE A 57 -5.45 -13.28 10.08
CA ILE A 57 -6.11 -12.09 9.52
C ILE A 57 -6.68 -11.20 10.65
N VAL A 58 -7.35 -11.81 11.64
CA VAL A 58 -7.88 -11.08 12.80
C VAL A 58 -6.75 -10.46 13.63
N ALA A 59 -5.64 -11.18 13.84
CA ALA A 59 -4.48 -10.65 14.57
C ALA A 59 -3.90 -9.40 13.88
N HIS A 60 -3.75 -9.42 12.55
CA HIS A 60 -3.32 -8.24 11.80
C HIS A 60 -4.30 -7.07 11.90
N GLY A 61 -5.61 -7.36 11.87
CA GLY A 61 -6.64 -6.34 12.09
C GLY A 61 -6.57 -5.69 13.47
N LEU A 62 -6.36 -6.48 14.52
CA LEU A 62 -6.24 -5.98 15.90
C LEU A 62 -5.00 -5.11 16.07
N ILE A 63 -3.85 -5.54 15.52
CA ILE A 63 -2.61 -4.75 15.55
C ILE A 63 -2.83 -3.39 14.85
N ALA A 64 -3.49 -3.39 13.68
CA ALA A 64 -3.78 -2.16 12.96
C ALA A 64 -4.71 -1.22 13.78
N ALA A 65 -5.74 -1.77 14.42
CA ALA A 65 -6.64 -1.00 15.27
C ALA A 65 -5.91 -0.38 16.48
N GLN A 66 -5.05 -1.15 17.14
CA GLN A 66 -4.25 -0.69 18.28
C GLN A 66 -3.35 0.49 17.87
N LYS A 67 -2.69 0.40 16.72
CA LYS A 67 -1.84 1.49 16.21
C LYS A 67 -2.62 2.79 15.99
N ILE A 68 -3.84 2.71 15.47
CA ILE A 68 -4.71 3.88 15.26
C ILE A 68 -5.07 4.54 16.60
N ILE A 69 -5.33 3.75 17.64
CA ILE A 69 -5.63 4.26 18.98
C ILE A 69 -4.41 4.99 19.53
N GLU A 70 -3.22 4.39 19.45
CA GLU A 70 -1.98 5.00 19.93
C GLU A 70 -1.64 6.31 19.21
N GLU A 71 -1.91 6.40 17.90
CA GLU A 71 -1.71 7.63 17.13
C GLU A 71 -2.67 8.75 17.56
N ARG A 72 -3.89 8.40 17.98
CA ARG A 72 -4.87 9.37 18.51
C ARG A 72 -4.53 9.85 19.92
N GLU A 73 -3.98 8.99 20.76
CA GLU A 73 -3.62 9.35 22.15
C GLU A 73 -2.33 10.19 22.23
N LYS A 74 -1.50 10.18 21.19
CA LYS A 74 -0.26 10.99 21.11
C LYS A 74 -0.48 12.41 20.58
N GLY A 75 -1.66 12.72 20.02
CA GLY A 75 -2.03 14.04 19.51
C GLY A 75 -2.86 14.84 20.49
#